data_AF-A0A6N7HW34-F1
#
_entry.id   AF-A0A6N7HW34-F1
#
_cell.length_a   1.000
_cell.length_b   1.000
_cell.length_c   1.000
_cell.angle_alpha   90.00
_cell.angle_beta   90.00
_cell.angle_gamma   90.00
#
_symmetry.space_group_name_H-M   'P 1'
#
loop_
_entity.id
_entity.type
_entity.pdbx_description
1 polymer ?
#
loop_
_entity_poly.entity_id
_entity_poly.type
_entity_poly.pdbx_seq_one_letter_code
_entity_poly.pdbx_strand_id
1 'polypeptide(L)'
;MDLVRHLEEAEFLALKTEAWGHDDVVIARELIPDLVKVIHSVLMQHEGTWRGNCRFCLKPAPCPTVQSIHHIVKDPQRQFVKLLDAADEP
;
A
#
# COMPACT_ATOMS: atom_id res chain seq x y z
N MET A 1 4.70 -21.19 -3.56
CA MET A 1 5.41 -20.27 -2.65
C MET A 1 4.34 -19.53 -1.89
N ASP A 2 4.42 -19.47 -0.56
CA ASP A 2 3.40 -18.81 0.27
C ASP A 2 3.59 -17.29 0.20
N LEU A 3 2.54 -16.57 -0.22
CA LEU A 3 2.56 -15.11 -0.36
C LEU A 3 2.84 -14.43 0.99
N VAL A 4 2.30 -14.97 2.08
CA VAL A 4 2.50 -14.40 3.43
C VAL A 4 3.97 -14.48 3.79
N ARG A 5 4.57 -15.67 3.66
CA ARG A 5 6.01 -15.85 3.91
C ARG A 5 6.88 -14.93 3.07
N HIS A 6 6.53 -14.72 1.79
CA HIS A 6 7.30 -13.83 0.92
C HIS A 6 7.25 -12.37 1.39
N LEU A 7 6.10 -11.91 1.89
CA LEU A 7 5.95 -10.57 2.45
C LEU A 7 6.70 -10.42 3.78
N GLU A 8 6.64 -11.42 4.65
CA GLU A 8 7.38 -11.43 5.92
C GLU A 8 8.90 -11.40 5.70
N GLU A 9 9.42 -12.12 4.71
CA GLU A 9 10.83 -12.10 4.34
C GLU A 9 11.26 -10.71 3.81
N ALA A 10 10.44 -10.10 2.95
CA ALA A 10 10.69 -8.76 2.44
C ALA A 10 10.67 -7.71 3.56
N GLU A 11 9.70 -7.79 4.48
CA GLU A 11 9.61 -6.92 5.65
C GLU A 11 10.82 -7.10 6.57
N PHE A 12 11.19 -8.33 6.89
CA PHE A 12 12.37 -8.63 7.71
C PHE A 12 13.64 -8.01 7.11
N LEU A 13 13.82 -8.10 5.78
CA LEU A 13 14.97 -7.51 5.09
C LEU A 13 14.92 -5.98 5.05
N ALA A 14 13.74 -5.36 5.07
CA ALA A 14 13.59 -3.91 5.13
C ALA A 14 13.88 -3.37 6.55
N LEU A 15 13.65 -4.17 7.58
CA LEU A 15 13.84 -3.82 9.00
C LEU A 15 15.24 -4.12 9.54
N LYS A 16 16.23 -4.32 8.65
CA LYS A 16 17.63 -4.54 9.06
C LYS A 16 18.11 -3.44 10.00
N THR A 17 18.89 -3.82 11.00
CA THR A 17 19.44 -2.90 12.02
C THR A 17 20.62 -2.09 11.51
N GLU A 18 21.23 -2.50 10.40
CA GLU A 18 22.29 -1.75 9.73
C GLU A 18 21.71 -0.53 9.01
N ALA A 19 22.49 0.55 8.96
CA ALA A 19 22.07 1.76 8.25
C ALA A 19 21.87 1.46 6.76
N TRP A 20 20.77 1.94 6.20
CA TRP A 20 20.49 1.82 4.76
C TRP A 20 21.57 2.54 3.95
N GLY A 21 22.16 1.80 3.02
CA GLY A 21 23.13 2.30 2.05
C GLY A 21 22.45 2.93 0.84
N HIS A 22 23.28 3.31 -0.14
CA HIS A 22 22.78 3.87 -1.40
C HIS A 22 21.88 2.89 -2.15
N ASP A 23 22.27 1.61 -2.20
CA ASP A 23 21.53 0.57 -2.90
C ASP A 23 20.16 0.32 -2.26
N ASP A 24 20.05 0.37 -0.93
CA ASP A 24 18.77 0.24 -0.23
C ASP A 24 17.80 1.39 -0.59
N VAL A 25 18.33 2.61 -0.73
CA VAL A 25 17.53 3.78 -1.17
C VAL A 25 17.03 3.61 -2.61
N VAL A 26 17.87 3.09 -3.51
CA VAL A 26 17.47 2.78 -4.89
C VAL A 26 16.37 1.73 -4.91
N ILE A 27 16.56 0.62 -4.18
CA ILE A 27 15.57 -0.45 -4.04
C ILE A 27 14.25 0.10 -3.48
N ALA A 28 14.28 0.94 -2.44
CA ALA A 28 13.08 1.51 -1.86
C ALA A 28 12.33 2.44 -2.83
N ARG A 29 13.06 3.21 -3.64
CA ARG A 29 12.47 4.06 -4.69
C ARG A 29 11.77 3.25 -5.77
N GLU A 30 12.25 2.05 -6.07
CA GLU A 30 11.61 1.12 -7.02
C GLU A 30 10.44 0.37 -6.39
N LEU A 31 10.56 -0.02 -5.11
CA LEU A 31 9.55 -0.76 -4.38
C LEU A 31 8.25 0.03 -4.15
N ILE A 32 8.35 1.34 -3.91
CA ILE A 32 7.17 2.20 -3.66
C ILE A 32 6.18 2.15 -4.84
N PRO A 33 6.59 2.42 -6.11
CA PRO A 33 5.72 2.24 -7.27
C PRO A 33 5.09 0.85 -7.38
N ASP A 34 5.82 -0.21 -7.05
CA ASP A 34 5.30 -1.57 -7.11
C ASP A 34 4.26 -1.85 -6.02
N LEU A 35 4.47 -1.35 -4.80
CA LEU A 35 3.45 -1.39 -3.74
C LEU A 35 2.19 -0.63 -4.14
N VAL A 36 2.34 0.54 -4.78
CA VAL A 36 1.20 1.31 -5.31
C VAL A 36 0.44 0.52 -6.38
N LYS A 37 1.14 -0.16 -7.30
CA LYS A 37 0.50 -1.03 -8.31
C LYS A 37 -0.30 -2.17 -7.66
N VAL A 38 0.24 -2.82 -6.62
CA VAL A 38 -0.46 -3.88 -5.89
C VAL A 38 -1.74 -3.33 -5.25
N ILE A 39 -1.65 -2.20 -4.54
CA ILE A 39 -2.80 -1.55 -3.91
C ILE A 39 -3.84 -1.16 -4.98
N HIS A 40 -3.43 -0.53 -6.08
CA HIS A 40 -4.32 -0.16 -7.18
C HIS A 40 -5.02 -1.38 -7.79
N SER A 41 -4.30 -2.48 -8.01
CA SER A 41 -4.88 -3.73 -8.52
C SER A 41 -6.01 -4.24 -7.61
N VAL A 42 -5.81 -4.22 -6.29
CA VAL A 42 -6.86 -4.57 -5.32
C VAL A 42 -8.01 -3.57 -5.37
N LEU A 43 -7.75 -2.26 -5.39
CA LEU A 43 -8.80 -1.25 -5.46
C LEU A 43 -9.66 -1.36 -6.73
N MET A 44 -9.05 -1.63 -7.89
CA MET A 44 -9.76 -1.84 -9.15
C MET A 44 -10.67 -3.09 -9.12
N GLN A 45 -10.23 -4.15 -8.44
CA GLN A 45 -11.07 -5.32 -8.23
C GLN A 45 -12.26 -5.01 -7.32
N HIS A 46 -12.13 -4.06 -6.40
CA HIS A 46 -13.17 -3.72 -5.44
C HIS A 46 -14.04 -2.51 -5.83
N GLU A 47 -13.94 -2.05 -7.08
CA GLU A 47 -14.70 -0.90 -7.58
C GLU A 47 -16.22 -1.05 -7.39
N GLY A 48 -16.89 0.07 -7.11
CA GLY A 48 -18.33 0.12 -6.99
C GLY A 48 -19.04 -0.13 -8.32
N THR A 49 -20.09 -0.92 -8.30
CA THR A 49 -21.01 -1.09 -9.41
C THR A 49 -22.03 0.05 -9.44
N TRP A 50 -22.75 0.20 -10.56
CA TRP A 50 -23.89 1.13 -10.69
C TRP A 50 -25.01 0.92 -9.66
N ARG A 51 -25.04 -0.24 -8.99
CA ARG A 51 -26.00 -0.56 -7.92
C ARG A 51 -25.52 -0.16 -6.52
N GLY A 52 -24.35 0.49 -6.40
CA GLY A 52 -23.79 0.92 -5.12
C GLY A 52 -23.09 -0.20 -4.33
N ASN A 53 -22.90 -1.39 -4.91
CA ASN A 53 -22.19 -2.51 -4.28
C ASN A 53 -20.81 -2.70 -4.90
N CYS A 54 -19.83 -3.12 -4.11
CA CYS A 54 -18.52 -3.57 -4.58
C CYS A 54 -18.67 -4.75 -5.52
N ARG A 55 -18.02 -4.68 -6.69
CA ARG A 55 -18.08 -5.72 -7.73
C ARG A 55 -17.53 -7.08 -7.30
N PHE A 56 -16.62 -7.11 -6.32
CA PHE A 56 -15.96 -8.33 -5.85
C PHE A 56 -16.62 -8.92 -4.60
N CYS A 57 -16.80 -8.10 -3.55
CA CYS A 57 -17.38 -8.56 -2.28
C CYS A 57 -18.91 -8.59 -2.25
N LEU A 58 -19.58 -7.94 -3.21
CA LEU A 58 -21.04 -7.74 -3.24
C LEU A 58 -21.63 -7.00 -2.02
N LYS A 59 -20.77 -6.40 -1.19
CA LYS A 59 -21.14 -5.51 -0.07
C LYS A 59 -21.31 -4.07 -0.55
N PRO A 60 -22.01 -3.20 0.19
CA PRO A 60 -22.10 -1.77 -0.14
C PRO A 60 -20.70 -1.16 -0.34
N ALA A 61 -20.54 -0.35 -1.38
CA ALA A 61 -19.31 0.36 -1.69
C ALA A 61 -19.24 1.71 -0.93
N PRO A 62 -18.07 2.12 -0.39
CA PRO A 62 -16.81 1.35 -0.33
C PRO A 62 -16.94 0.17 0.63
N CYS A 63 -16.52 -1.02 0.18
CA CYS A 63 -16.64 -2.23 1.00
C CYS A 63 -15.61 -2.25 2.13
N PRO A 64 -15.78 -3.12 3.15
CA PRO A 64 -14.85 -3.19 4.29
C PRO A 64 -13.37 -3.32 3.90
N THR A 65 -13.04 -4.09 2.86
CA THR A 65 -11.64 -4.20 2.36
C THR A 65 -11.07 -2.85 1.92
N VAL A 66 -11.82 -2.08 1.12
CA VAL A 66 -11.39 -0.75 0.65
C VAL A 66 -11.28 0.23 1.82
N GLN A 67 -12.21 0.15 2.77
CA GLN A 67 -12.16 0.97 3.99
C GLN A 67 -10.90 0.67 4.82
N SER A 68 -10.53 -0.61 4.99
CA SER A 68 -9.30 -1.01 5.68
C SER A 68 -8.05 -0.50 4.98
N ILE A 69 -7.96 -0.65 3.64
CA ILE A 69 -6.84 -0.11 2.86
C ILE A 69 -6.77 1.41 3.00
N HIS A 70 -7.90 2.11 2.88
CA HIS A 70 -7.96 3.56 3.03
C HIS A 70 -7.44 4.00 4.41
N HIS A 71 -7.87 3.33 5.49
CA HIS A 71 -7.44 3.65 6.85
C HIS A 71 -5.92 3.50 7.02
N ILE A 72 -5.32 2.44 6.46
CA ILE A 72 -3.87 2.19 6.58
C ILE A 72 -3.06 3.16 5.72
N VAL A 73 -3.47 3.39 4.47
CA VAL A 73 -2.71 4.21 3.52
C VAL A 73 -2.80 5.71 3.84
N LYS A 74 -3.94 6.16 4.38
CA LYS A 74 -4.18 7.57 4.76
C LYS A 74 -3.90 7.88 6.22
N ASP A 75 -3.31 6.96 6.98
CA ASP A 75 -2.87 7.22 8.35
C ASP A 75 -1.77 8.31 8.34
N PRO A 76 -1.99 9.48 8.98
CA PRO A 76 -1.03 10.58 8.99
C PRO A 76 0.34 10.23 9.60
N GLN A 77 0.41 9.16 10.39
CA GLN A 77 1.68 8.73 10.99
C GLN A 77 2.53 7.90 10.03
N ARG A 78 1.98 7.47 8.88
CA ARG A 78 2.63 6.59 7.91
C ARG A 78 3.38 7.35 6.83
N GLN A 79 4.33 6.65 6.21
CA GLN A 79 5.27 7.25 5.26
C GLN A 79 4.62 7.71 3.96
N PHE A 80 3.51 7.09 3.53
CA PHE A 80 2.75 7.57 2.37
C PHE A 80 2.24 8.99 2.55
N VAL A 81 1.68 9.31 3.73
CA VAL A 81 1.16 10.66 4.01
C VAL A 81 2.32 11.63 4.20
N LYS A 82 3.31 11.28 5.03
CA LYS A 82 4.49 12.12 5.28
C LYS A 82 5.26 12.48 4.00
N LEU A 83 5.38 11.54 3.06
CA LEU A 83 6.02 11.79 1.77
C LEU A 83 5.26 12.80 0.92
N LEU A 84 3.93 12.75 0.92
CA LEU A 84 3.09 13.72 0.21
C LEU A 84 3.14 15.09 0.89
N ASP A 85 3.02 15.14 2.21
CA ASP A 85 3.09 16.38 2.99
C ASP A 85 4.44 17.10 2.78
N ALA A 86 5.55 16.35 2.78
CA ALA A 86 6.88 16.91 2.52
C ALA A 86 7.07 17.43 1.08
N ALA A 87 6.28 16.94 0.12
CA ALA A 87 6.29 17.45 -1.25
C ALA A 87 5.44 18.73 -1.42
N ASP A 88 4.47 18.94 -0.52
CA ASP A 88 3.60 20.11 -0.48
C ASP A 88 4.18 21.27 0.37
N GLU A 89 5.32 21.07 1.06
CA GLU A 89 6.08 22.13 1.72
C GLU A 89 6.78 23.03 0.68
N PRO A 90 6.59 24.37 0.72
CA PRO A 90 7.09 25.32 -0.29
C PRO A 90 8.60 25.57 -0.28
#